data_AF-A0A4Z1JLT3-F1
#
_entry.id   AF-A0A4Z1JLT3-F1
#
_cell.length_a   1.000
_cell.length_b   1.000
_cell.length_c   1.000
_cell.angle_alpha   90.00
_cell.angle_beta   90.00
_cell.angle_gamma   90.00
#
_symmetry.space_group_name_H-M   'P 1'
#
loop_
_entity.id
_entity.type
_entity.pdbx_description
1 polymer ?
#
loop_
_entity_poly.entity_id
_entity_poly.type
_entity_poly.pdbx_seq_one_letter_code
_entity_poly.pdbx_strand_id
1 'polypeptide(L)'
;MTIVPSDLHFLSDFLEWKSDDIFASLNDKETARMNDRYSVPKLMEILVVRHFVSLHGPNYPVIFNIEQPENFMGRTTEEGARRLVFATSFGEKSHGKYIGNGGLLSESCFVTSQDGAAAGEKLWTQLSSKLERIQPNVMEGF
;
A
#
# COMPACT_ATOMS: atom_id res chain seq x y z
N MET A 1 -0.85 -12.96 -3.58
CA MET A 1 -1.67 -11.78 -3.96
C MET A 1 -0.73 -10.69 -4.45
N THR A 2 -1.06 -10.03 -5.56
CA THR A 2 -0.29 -8.90 -6.08
C THR A 2 -1.14 -7.65 -6.04
N ILE A 3 -0.56 -6.54 -5.58
CA ILE A 3 -1.20 -5.23 -5.46
C ILE A 3 -0.44 -4.27 -6.37
N VAL A 4 -1.18 -3.47 -7.13
CA VAL A 4 -0.62 -2.53 -8.12
C VAL A 4 -0.83 -1.10 -7.62
N PRO A 5 0.10 -0.54 -6.84
CA PRO A 5 0.11 0.88 -6.54
C PRO A 5 0.57 1.70 -7.76
N SER A 6 0.68 3.02 -7.58
CA SER A 6 1.16 3.95 -8.61
C SER A 6 2.46 4.59 -8.14
N ASP A 7 3.39 4.91 -9.05
CA ASP A 7 4.63 5.68 -8.79
C ASP A 7 4.38 7.04 -8.12
N LEU A 8 3.16 7.56 -8.20
CA LEU A 8 2.82 8.83 -7.56
C LEU A 8 2.87 8.79 -6.03
N HIS A 9 2.98 7.62 -5.40
CA HIS A 9 3.25 7.51 -3.97
C HIS A 9 4.59 8.17 -3.56
N PHE A 10 5.57 8.29 -4.46
CA PHE A 10 6.81 9.03 -4.20
C PHE A 10 6.59 10.54 -4.08
N LEU A 11 5.47 11.06 -4.59
CA LEU A 11 5.12 12.48 -4.59
C LEU A 11 4.09 12.84 -3.51
N SER A 12 3.76 11.91 -2.62
CA SER A 12 2.74 12.13 -1.59
C SER A 12 3.36 12.64 -0.29
N ASP A 13 2.83 13.74 0.23
CA ASP A 13 3.21 14.25 1.56
C ASP A 13 2.48 13.51 2.70
N PHE A 14 1.30 12.96 2.38
CA PHE A 14 0.39 12.24 3.29
C PHE A 14 0.20 12.90 4.66
N LEU A 15 0.02 14.21 4.72
CA LEU A 15 -0.01 14.95 5.99
C LEU A 15 -1.08 14.46 6.98
N GLU A 16 -2.14 13.82 6.48
CA GLU A 16 -3.24 13.26 7.25
C GLU A 16 -2.78 12.22 8.28
N TRP A 17 -1.65 11.54 8.09
CA TRP A 17 -1.12 10.58 9.09
C TRP A 17 -0.78 11.24 10.43
N LYS A 18 -0.49 12.54 10.42
CA LYS A 18 -0.19 13.34 11.62
C LYS A 18 -1.46 13.78 12.37
N SER A 19 -2.63 13.73 11.74
CA SER A 19 -3.92 14.04 12.38
C SER A 19 -4.41 12.87 13.25
N ASP A 20 -5.23 13.11 14.26
CA ASP A 20 -5.70 12.02 15.15
C ASP A 20 -6.50 10.94 14.40
N ASP A 21 -7.43 11.32 13.50
CA ASP A 21 -8.17 10.41 12.61
C ASP A 21 -7.84 10.70 11.14
N ILE A 22 -7.10 9.79 10.52
CA ILE A 22 -6.62 9.89 9.14
C ILE A 22 -7.81 9.99 8.18
N PHE A 23 -8.83 9.15 8.38
CA PHE A 23 -9.99 9.09 7.49
C PHE A 23 -10.91 10.30 7.65
N ALA A 24 -11.02 10.86 8.86
CA ALA A 24 -11.72 12.11 9.08
C ALA A 24 -11.00 13.27 8.38
N SER A 25 -9.67 13.35 8.52
CA SER A 25 -8.85 14.37 7.85
C SER A 25 -8.92 14.25 6.32
N LEU A 26 -8.96 13.04 5.77
CA LEU A 26 -9.14 12.81 4.32
C LEU A 26 -10.54 13.19 3.81
N ASN A 27 -11.54 13.18 4.69
CA ASN A 27 -12.93 13.49 4.36
C ASN A 27 -13.30 14.97 4.62
N ASP A 28 -12.41 15.75 5.24
CA ASP A 28 -12.62 17.18 5.44
C ASP A 28 -12.50 17.92 4.11
N LYS A 29 -13.53 18.70 3.77
CA LYS A 29 -13.59 19.46 2.52
C LYS A 29 -12.75 20.74 2.58
N GLU A 30 -12.59 21.33 3.77
CA GLU A 30 -11.89 22.61 3.94
C GLU A 30 -10.37 22.43 3.81
N THR A 31 -9.85 21.29 4.28
CA THR A 31 -8.43 20.94 4.21
C THR A 31 -8.09 20.00 3.06
N ALA A 32 -9.06 19.68 2.18
CA ALA A 32 -8.89 18.70 1.11
C ALA A 32 -7.80 19.12 0.11
N ARG A 33 -6.72 18.33 0.03
CA ARG A 33 -5.66 18.50 -0.96
C ARG A 33 -5.97 17.70 -2.23
N MET A 34 -6.64 18.35 -3.19
CA MET A 34 -7.05 17.68 -4.43
C MET A 34 -5.88 17.20 -5.29
N ASN A 35 -4.73 17.87 -5.25
CA ASN A 35 -3.52 17.47 -5.98
C ASN A 35 -2.94 16.13 -5.48
N ASP A 36 -3.12 15.83 -4.19
CA ASP A 36 -2.58 14.62 -3.55
C ASP A 36 -3.60 13.47 -3.54
N ARG A 37 -4.85 13.75 -3.91
CA ARG A 37 -5.99 12.84 -3.71
C ARG A 37 -5.92 11.54 -4.52
N TYR A 38 -5.12 11.52 -5.58
CA TYR A 38 -4.81 10.28 -6.31
C TYR A 38 -3.63 9.52 -5.67
N SER A 39 -2.60 10.24 -5.24
CA SER A 39 -1.35 9.68 -4.74
C SER A 39 -1.48 9.10 -3.33
N VAL A 40 -2.27 9.73 -2.46
CA VAL A 40 -2.42 9.33 -1.05
C VAL A 40 -3.02 7.94 -0.90
N PRO A 41 -4.15 7.58 -1.55
CA PRO A 41 -4.68 6.22 -1.47
C PRO A 41 -3.68 5.15 -1.94
N LYS A 42 -2.84 5.48 -2.94
CA LYS A 42 -1.81 4.56 -3.45
C LYS A 42 -0.68 4.34 -2.45
N LEU A 43 -0.28 5.38 -1.72
CA LEU A 43 0.64 5.24 -0.60
C LEU A 43 0.01 4.45 0.56
N MET A 44 -1.26 4.69 0.87
CA MET A 44 -2.00 3.95 1.90
C MET A 44 -2.05 2.45 1.60
N GLU A 45 -2.30 2.04 0.35
CA GLU A 45 -2.24 0.64 -0.08
C GLU A 45 -0.90 -0.01 0.28
N ILE A 46 0.21 0.67 0.00
CA ILE A 46 1.57 0.20 0.32
C ILE A 46 1.75 0.06 1.84
N LEU A 47 1.39 1.09 2.61
CA LEU A 47 1.56 1.11 4.06
C LEU A 47 0.77 0.00 4.75
N VAL A 48 -0.47 -0.23 4.31
CA VAL A 48 -1.33 -1.31 4.81
C VAL A 48 -0.70 -2.68 4.57
N VAL A 49 -0.22 -2.94 3.35
CA VAL A 49 0.39 -4.23 3.00
C VAL A 49 1.65 -4.48 3.81
N ARG A 50 2.51 -3.46 3.95
CA ARG A 50 3.75 -3.59 4.71
C ARG A 50 3.48 -3.83 6.19
N HIS A 51 2.53 -3.09 6.76
CA HIS A 51 2.15 -3.29 8.14
C HIS A 51 1.56 -4.70 8.34
N PHE A 52 0.67 -5.14 7.45
CA PHE A 52 0.13 -6.51 7.47
C PHE A 52 1.23 -7.57 7.44
N VAL A 53 2.18 -7.47 6.51
CA VAL A 53 3.32 -8.39 6.40
C VAL A 53 4.17 -8.36 7.67
N SER A 54 4.35 -7.18 8.28
CA SER A 54 5.12 -7.04 9.52
C SER A 54 4.45 -7.74 10.72
N LEU A 55 3.11 -7.81 10.75
CA LEU A 55 2.37 -8.48 11.82
C LEU A 55 2.46 -10.01 11.73
N HIS A 56 2.47 -10.57 10.52
CA HIS A 56 2.38 -12.03 10.32
C HIS A 56 3.73 -12.69 10.01
N GLY A 57 4.74 -11.88 9.69
CA GLY A 57 6.09 -12.35 9.42
C GLY A 57 6.23 -13.08 8.08
N PRO A 58 7.44 -13.60 7.79
CA PRO A 58 7.78 -14.16 6.47
C PRO A 58 7.09 -15.50 6.15
N ASN A 59 6.51 -16.17 7.15
CA ASN A 59 5.92 -17.51 7.01
C ASN A 59 4.39 -17.47 6.78
N TYR A 60 3.84 -16.31 6.45
CA TYR A 60 2.41 -16.20 6.14
C TYR A 60 2.07 -17.01 4.87
N PRO A 61 0.97 -17.79 4.85
CA PRO A 61 0.66 -18.69 3.74
C PRO A 61 0.39 -17.98 2.40
N VAL A 62 0.15 -16.66 2.42
CA VAL A 62 -0.10 -15.86 1.22
C VAL A 62 1.04 -14.87 1.01
N ILE A 63 1.69 -14.94 -0.14
CA ILE A 63 2.73 -13.97 -0.52
C ILE A 63 2.07 -12.69 -1.03
N PHE A 64 2.36 -11.53 -0.41
CA PHE A 64 1.96 -10.21 -0.91
C PHE A 64 3.08 -9.58 -1.72
N ASN A 65 2.80 -9.25 -2.98
CA ASN A 65 3.73 -8.58 -3.88
C ASN A 65 3.19 -7.20 -4.26
N ILE A 66 4.07 -6.22 -4.39
CA ILE A 66 3.72 -4.86 -4.79
C ILE A 66 4.31 -4.63 -6.18
N GLU A 67 3.48 -4.59 -7.23
CA GLU A 67 3.94 -4.39 -8.62
C GLU A 67 3.91 -2.92 -8.98
N GLN A 68 5.04 -2.41 -9.47
CA GLN A 68 5.20 -1.00 -9.79
C GLN A 68 5.00 -0.74 -11.30
N PRO A 69 3.94 -0.02 -11.71
CA PRO A 69 3.70 0.28 -13.11
C PRO A 69 4.60 1.45 -13.56
N GLU A 70 5.78 1.13 -14.09
CA GLU A 70 6.72 2.14 -14.59
C GLU A 70 6.30 2.76 -15.94
N ASN A 71 5.16 3.44 -16.05
CA ASN A 71 4.91 4.42 -17.12
C ASN A 71 3.66 5.27 -16.83
N PHE A 72 3.84 6.58 -16.67
CA PHE A 72 2.73 7.51 -16.52
C PHE A 72 1.84 7.59 -17.78
N MET A 73 2.40 7.24 -18.96
CA MET A 73 1.68 7.24 -20.24
C MET A 73 0.87 5.97 -20.51
N GLY A 74 0.81 5.04 -19.56
CA GLY A 74 0.15 3.76 -19.73
C GLY A 74 0.96 2.79 -20.59
N ARG A 75 0.58 1.51 -20.49
CA ARG A 75 1.10 0.40 -21.30
C ARG A 75 -0.07 -0.30 -21.98
N THR A 76 0.22 -1.21 -22.91
CA THR A 76 -0.84 -2.07 -23.41
C THR A 76 -1.38 -2.98 -22.30
N THR A 77 -2.63 -3.42 -22.44
CA THR A 77 -3.25 -4.36 -21.50
C THR A 77 -2.42 -5.64 -21.38
N GLU A 78 -1.88 -6.14 -22.49
CA GLU A 78 -1.05 -7.34 -22.54
C GLU A 78 0.27 -7.17 -21.78
N GLU A 79 0.92 -6.01 -21.89
CA GLU A 79 2.15 -5.71 -21.17
C GLU A 79 1.91 -5.59 -19.66
N GLY A 80 0.82 -4.95 -19.26
CA GLY A 80 0.40 -4.87 -17.85
C GLY A 80 0.07 -6.26 -17.27
N ALA A 81 -0.71 -7.06 -18.01
CA ALA A 81 -1.10 -8.40 -17.58
C ALA A 81 0.11 -9.33 -17.40
N ARG A 82 1.10 -9.28 -18.32
CA ARG A 82 2.34 -10.08 -18.19
C ARG A 82 3.14 -9.72 -16.95
N ARG A 83 3.22 -8.43 -16.60
CA ARG A 83 3.88 -7.97 -15.39
C ARG A 83 3.17 -8.46 -14.13
N LEU A 84 1.85 -8.39 -14.10
CA LEU A 84 1.07 -8.90 -12.97
C LEU A 84 1.32 -10.40 -12.74
N VAL A 85 1.29 -11.20 -13.82
CA VAL A 85 1.62 -12.64 -13.76
C VAL A 85 3.05 -12.84 -13.28
N PHE A 86 3.99 -12.08 -13.83
CA PHE A 86 5.40 -12.17 -13.45
C PHE A 86 5.62 -11.84 -11.96
N ALA A 87 4.99 -10.78 -11.46
CA ALA A 87 5.03 -10.42 -10.05
C ALA A 87 4.50 -11.54 -9.15
N THR A 88 3.48 -12.30 -9.56
CA THR A 88 3.01 -13.45 -8.77
C THR A 88 4.01 -14.61 -8.70
N SER A 89 4.94 -14.73 -9.65
CA SER A 89 5.88 -15.85 -9.75
C SER A 89 7.16 -15.72 -8.90
N PHE A 90 7.40 -14.59 -8.21
CA PHE A 90 8.65 -14.35 -7.46
C PHE A 90 8.83 -15.20 -6.20
N GLY A 91 7.76 -15.83 -5.70
CA GLY A 91 7.81 -16.65 -4.49
C GLY A 91 8.08 -15.86 -3.21
N GLU A 92 8.53 -16.54 -2.15
CA GLU A 92 8.64 -15.96 -0.80
C GLU A 92 9.60 -14.75 -0.71
N LYS A 93 10.60 -14.67 -1.60
CA LYS A 93 11.63 -13.61 -1.56
C LYS A 93 11.08 -12.20 -1.81
N SER A 94 9.91 -12.10 -2.44
CA SER A 94 9.24 -10.83 -2.74
C SER A 94 8.16 -10.44 -1.73
N HIS A 95 7.94 -11.24 -0.69
CA HIS A 95 6.91 -10.97 0.32
C HIS A 95 7.08 -9.57 0.94
N GLY A 96 6.08 -8.71 0.76
CA GLY A 96 6.05 -7.32 1.24
C GLY A 96 6.94 -6.34 0.48
N LYS A 97 7.53 -6.76 -0.66
CA LYS A 97 8.48 -5.96 -1.44
C LYS A 97 7.91 -5.49 -2.77
N TYR A 98 8.57 -4.47 -3.31
CA TYR A 98 8.29 -3.93 -4.63
C TYR A 98 8.95 -4.77 -5.72
N ILE A 99 8.21 -5.03 -6.78
CA ILE A 99 8.65 -5.72 -7.99
C ILE A 99 8.43 -4.79 -9.19
N GLY A 100 9.47 -4.61 -9.99
CA GLY A 100 9.41 -3.89 -11.26
C GLY A 100 10.57 -4.29 -12.16
N ASN A 101 10.39 -4.16 -13.47
CA ASN A 101 11.37 -4.53 -14.50
C ASN A 101 12.10 -5.87 -14.32
N GLY A 102 11.42 -6.90 -13.84
CA GLY A 102 12.06 -8.21 -13.69
C GLY A 102 12.76 -8.44 -12.36
N GLY A 103 12.71 -7.49 -11.41
CA GLY A 103 13.47 -7.54 -10.17
C GLY A 103 12.82 -6.82 -8.99
N LEU A 104 13.51 -6.82 -7.85
CA LEU A 104 13.11 -6.07 -6.66
C LEU A 104 13.47 -4.59 -6.84
N LEU A 105 12.54 -3.70 -6.50
CA LEU A 105 12.76 -2.25 -6.52
C LEU A 105 12.95 -1.70 -5.09
N SER A 106 13.63 -0.56 -5.00
CA SER A 106 13.76 0.21 -3.77
C SER A 106 12.51 1.01 -3.48
N GLU A 107 12.00 0.94 -2.25
CA GLU A 107 10.86 1.72 -1.80
C GLU A 107 11.20 3.19 -1.54
N SER A 108 10.19 4.03 -1.37
CA SER A 108 10.41 5.42 -0.96
C SER A 108 11.01 5.53 0.45
N CYS A 109 11.80 6.58 0.69
CA CYS A 109 12.40 6.84 1.99
C CYS A 109 11.35 6.94 3.10
N PHE A 110 10.17 7.49 2.80
CA PHE A 110 9.07 7.56 3.76
C PHE A 110 8.57 6.17 4.14
N VAL A 111 8.29 5.31 3.15
CA VAL A 111 7.79 3.93 3.34
C VAL A 111 8.74 3.06 4.18
N THR A 112 10.04 3.33 4.14
CA THR A 112 11.08 2.60 4.89
C THR A 112 11.50 3.28 6.20
N SER A 113 10.96 4.47 6.48
CA SER A 113 11.27 5.23 7.70
C SER A 113 10.45 4.79 8.90
N GLN A 114 10.86 5.23 10.09
CA GLN A 114 10.10 5.05 11.34
C GLN A 114 8.73 5.75 11.26
N ASP A 115 8.66 6.93 10.65
CA ASP A 115 7.41 7.66 10.43
C ASP A 115 6.46 6.86 9.53
N GLY A 116 6.97 6.24 8.47
CA GLY A 116 6.18 5.37 7.60
C GLY A 116 5.63 4.15 8.34
N ALA A 117 6.43 3.54 9.22
CA ALA A 117 5.98 2.43 10.05
C ALA A 117 4.85 2.85 11.01
N ALA A 118 5.02 3.98 11.72
CA ALA A 118 4.01 4.53 12.62
C ALA A 118 2.73 4.94 11.87
N ALA A 119 2.86 5.55 10.70
CA ALA A 119 1.74 5.89 9.83
C ALA A 119 0.98 4.62 9.37
N GLY A 120 1.71 3.55 9.01
CA GLY A 120 1.13 2.27 8.63
C GLY A 120 0.36 1.59 9.77
N GLU A 121 0.91 1.58 10.98
CA GLU A 121 0.25 1.04 12.18
C GLU A 121 -1.04 1.81 12.51
N LYS A 122 -0.97 3.14 12.51
CA LYS A 122 -2.13 4.00 12.77
C LYS A 122 -3.21 3.81 11.71
N LEU A 123 -2.81 3.77 10.44
CA LEU A 123 -3.71 3.51 9.34
C LEU A 123 -4.38 2.13 9.46
N TRP A 124 -3.61 1.09 9.75
CA TRP A 124 -4.13 -0.26 9.96
C TRP A 124 -5.14 -0.28 11.11
N THR A 125 -4.77 0.26 12.27
CA THR A 125 -5.64 0.30 13.46
C THR A 125 -6.98 0.97 13.16
N GLN A 126 -6.95 2.14 12.50
CA GLN A 126 -8.18 2.87 12.16
C GLN A 126 -8.99 2.14 11.09
N LEU A 127 -8.33 1.57 10.08
CA LEU A 127 -8.98 0.82 9.00
C LEU A 127 -9.67 -0.42 9.57
N SER A 128 -8.95 -1.26 10.32
CA SER A 128 -9.47 -2.46 10.96
C SER A 128 -10.65 -2.15 11.86
N SER A 129 -10.56 -1.10 12.69
CA SER A 129 -11.68 -0.68 13.54
C SER A 129 -12.92 -0.27 12.73
N LYS A 130 -12.74 0.45 11.61
CA LYS A 130 -13.86 0.83 10.73
C LYS A 130 -14.46 -0.39 10.02
N LEU A 131 -13.62 -1.30 9.50
CA LEU A 131 -14.08 -2.53 8.84
C LEU A 131 -14.87 -3.42 9.80
N GLU A 132 -14.38 -3.59 11.02
CA GLU A 132 -15.04 -4.40 12.06
C GLU A 132 -16.42 -3.86 12.46
N ARG A 133 -16.59 -2.52 12.46
CA ARG A 133 -17.90 -1.89 12.67
C ARG A 133 -18.87 -2.13 11.52
N ILE A 134 -18.37 -2.24 10.29
CA ILE A 134 -19.18 -2.46 9.09
C ILE A 134 -19.59 -3.94 8.99
N GLN A 135 -18.62 -4.84 9.20
CA GLN A 135 -18.81 -6.28 9.19
C GLN A 135 -18.10 -6.89 10.39
N PRO A 136 -18.86 -7.32 11.42
CA PRO A 136 -18.30 -8.02 12.56
C PRO A 136 -17.55 -9.29 12.15
N ASN A 137 -16.47 -9.58 12.87
CA ASN A 137 -15.54 -10.69 12.71
C ASN A 137 -14.76 -10.69 11.38
N VAL A 138 -14.75 -9.58 10.64
CA VAL A 138 -13.92 -9.47 9.42
C VAL A 138 -12.44 -9.49 9.76
N MET A 139 -12.09 -9.12 11.00
CA MET A 139 -10.73 -9.18 11.52
C MET A 139 -10.33 -10.55 12.11
N GLU A 140 -11.22 -11.55 12.09
CA GLU A 140 -10.94 -12.90 12.58
C GLU A 140 -10.43 -13.82 11.45
N GLY A 141 -9.38 -14.62 11.72
CA GLY A 141 -8.97 -15.72 10.85
C GLY A 141 -7.79 -15.48 9.91
N PHE A 142 -6.97 -14.47 10.17
CA PHE A 142 -5.67 -14.27 9.53
C PHE A 142 -4.53 -14.26 10.53
#